data_AF-A0A2L2NGU5-F1
#
_entry.id   AF-A0A2L2NGU5-F1
#
_cell.length_a   1.000
_cell.length_b   1.000
_cell.length_c   1.000
_cell.angle_alpha   90.00
_cell.angle_beta   90.00
_cell.angle_gamma   90.00
#
_symmetry.space_group_name_H-M   'P 1'
#
loop_
_entity.id
_entity.type
_entity.pdbx_description
1 polymer ?
#
loop_
_entity_poly.entity_id
_entity_poly.type
_entity_poly.pdbx_seq_one_letter_code
_entity_poly.pdbx_strand_id
1 'polypeptide(L)'
;MTEQGSIYNHNGKQSTASTQSRQIAEKFASAIGEFNWKVDYFKFCQLLELEPGEYADEQYRYFQQLAESLTRFNAESLAKMIDAGEEL
;
A
#
# COMPACT_ATOMS: atom_id res chain seq x y z
N MET A 1 -17.57 -0.19 -22.05
CA MET A 1 -18.31 0.16 -20.82
C MET A 1 -17.50 -0.38 -19.65
N THR A 2 -16.76 0.47 -18.95
CA THR A 2 -16.01 0.08 -17.75
C THR A 2 -16.95 0.15 -16.56
N GLU A 3 -17.35 -1.01 -16.04
CA GLU A 3 -18.08 -1.11 -14.77
C GLU A 3 -17.16 -0.61 -13.65
N GLN A 4 -17.40 0.62 -13.19
CA GLN A 4 -16.89 1.09 -11.91
C GLN A 4 -17.66 0.35 -10.83
N GLY A 5 -17.02 -0.68 -10.24
CA GLY A 5 -17.56 -1.42 -9.11
C GLY A 5 -17.77 -0.50 -7.91
N SER A 6 -18.97 0.03 -7.75
CA SER A 6 -19.40 0.73 -6.53
C SER A 6 -19.55 -0.29 -5.41
N ILE A 7 -18.55 -0.35 -4.52
CA ILE A 7 -18.62 -1.13 -3.30
C ILE A 7 -19.44 -0.32 -2.28
N TYR A 8 -20.69 -0.72 -2.06
CA TYR A 8 -21.62 -0.11 -1.11
C TYR A 8 -21.26 -0.50 0.33
N ASN A 9 -21.17 0.46 1.25
CA ASN A 9 -21.12 0.19 2.69
C ASN A 9 -22.52 -0.14 3.22
N HIS A 10 -22.58 -0.88 4.33
CA HIS A 10 -23.76 -1.50 4.96
C HIS A 10 -24.93 -0.56 5.33
N ASN A 11 -24.79 0.76 5.11
CA ASN A 11 -25.79 1.79 5.40
C ASN A 11 -26.33 2.53 4.15
N GLY A 12 -26.05 2.04 2.94
CA GLY A 12 -26.59 2.62 1.69
C GLY A 12 -26.08 4.03 1.34
N LYS A 13 -25.23 4.64 2.18
CA LYS A 13 -24.46 5.83 1.83
C LYS A 13 -23.20 5.41 1.08
N GLN A 14 -22.96 6.05 -0.05
CA GLN A 14 -21.69 6.01 -0.76
C GLN A 14 -20.64 6.62 0.18
N SER A 15 -19.95 5.77 0.96
CA SER A 15 -18.78 6.23 1.71
C SER A 15 -17.73 6.56 0.67
N THR A 16 -17.44 7.84 0.51
CA THR A 16 -16.33 8.32 -0.30
C THR A 16 -15.18 8.59 0.66
N ALA A 17 -14.01 8.03 0.38
CA ALA A 17 -12.86 8.29 1.23
C ALA A 17 -12.52 9.78 1.28
N SER A 18 -11.94 10.24 2.39
CA SER A 18 -11.48 11.62 2.51
C SER A 18 -10.43 11.94 1.42
N THR A 19 -10.37 13.19 0.98
CA THR A 19 -9.38 13.62 -0.01
C THR A 19 -7.96 13.38 0.49
N GLN A 20 -7.72 13.58 1.78
CA GLN A 20 -6.43 13.33 2.42
C GLN A 20 -6.06 11.84 2.36
N SER A 21 -6.97 10.94 2.73
CA SER A 21 -6.71 9.49 2.68
C SER A 21 -6.46 8.98 1.27
N ARG A 22 -7.13 9.55 0.26
CA ARG A 22 -6.84 9.26 -1.15
C ARG A 22 -5.42 9.68 -1.54
N GLN A 23 -5.01 10.90 -1.19
CA GLN A 23 -3.65 11.37 -1.47
C GLN A 23 -2.58 10.52 -0.76
N ILE A 24 -2.83 10.11 0.49
CA ILE A 24 -1.92 9.23 1.23
C ILE A 24 -1.85 7.86 0.56
N ALA A 25 -2.99 7.25 0.23
CA ALA A 25 -3.06 5.95 -0.42
C ALA A 25 -2.31 5.94 -1.77
N GLU A 26 -2.57 6.92 -2.64
CA GLU A 26 -1.90 7.04 -3.94
C GLU A 26 -0.39 7.22 -3.77
N LYS A 27 0.02 8.14 -2.90
CA LYS A 27 1.44 8.45 -2.69
C LYS A 27 2.17 7.25 -2.10
N PHE A 28 1.59 6.59 -1.10
CA PHE A 28 2.20 5.45 -0.44
C PHE A 28 2.32 4.25 -1.38
N ALA A 29 1.22 3.83 -2.03
CA ALA A 29 1.23 2.69 -2.93
C ALA A 29 2.19 2.90 -4.11
N SER A 30 2.18 4.09 -4.70
CA SER A 30 3.08 4.42 -5.83
C SER A 30 4.54 4.44 -5.39
N ALA A 31 4.87 5.07 -4.27
CA ALA A 31 6.25 5.16 -3.79
C ALA A 31 6.83 3.78 -3.43
N ILE A 32 6.04 2.93 -2.76
CA ILE A 32 6.47 1.56 -2.42
C ILE A 32 6.63 0.70 -3.67
N GLY A 33 5.69 0.78 -4.62
CA GLY A 33 5.80 0.06 -5.89
C GLY A 33 7.04 0.47 -6.71
N GLU A 34 7.28 1.78 -6.83
CA GLU A 34 8.45 2.35 -7.50
C GLU A 34 9.76 1.94 -6.82
N PHE A 35 9.79 1.94 -5.49
CA PHE A 35 10.96 1.51 -4.75
C PHE A 35 11.24 0.01 -4.99
N ASN A 36 10.21 -0.83 -4.94
CA ASN A 36 10.33 -2.27 -5.19
C ASN A 36 10.86 -2.58 -6.59
N TRP A 37 10.48 -1.79 -7.60
CA TRP A 37 10.99 -1.95 -8.96
C TRP A 37 12.49 -1.61 -9.10
N LYS A 38 13.00 -0.69 -8.28
CA LYS A 38 14.36 -0.13 -8.41
C LYS A 38 15.38 -0.74 -7.44
N VAL A 39 14.92 -1.38 -6.38
CA VAL A 39 15.77 -1.78 -5.26
C VAL A 39 16.14 -3.26 -5.33
N ASP A 40 17.44 -3.54 -5.25
CA ASP A 40 17.94 -4.89 -4.97
C ASP A 40 18.08 -5.13 -3.46
N TYR A 41 18.35 -6.38 -3.09
CA TYR A 41 18.52 -6.79 -1.70
C TYR A 41 19.57 -5.96 -0.93
N PHE A 42 20.75 -5.71 -1.52
CA PHE A 42 21.82 -4.98 -0.83
C PHE A 42 21.48 -3.51 -0.63
N LYS A 43 20.80 -2.90 -1.60
CA LYS A 43 20.34 -1.52 -1.49
C LYS A 43 19.22 -1.38 -0.46
N PHE A 44 18.34 -2.37 -0.36
CA PHE A 44 17.34 -2.47 0.70
C PHE A 44 18.00 -2.56 2.08
N CYS A 45 18.98 -3.46 2.23
CA CYS A 45 19.74 -3.59 3.47
C CYS A 45 20.45 -2.28 3.84
N GLN A 46 21.11 -1.62 2.88
CA GLN A 46 21.77 -0.34 3.10
C GLN A 46 20.78 0.75 3.58
N LEU A 47 19.60 0.83 2.96
CA LEU A 47 18.61 1.85 3.30
C LEU A 47 18.06 1.66 4.72
N LEU A 48 17.84 0.42 5.13
CA LEU A 48 17.27 0.07 6.43
C LEU A 48 18.34 -0.20 7.50
N GLU A 49 19.62 0.05 7.19
CA GLU A 49 20.76 -0.18 8.08
C GLU A 49 20.81 -1.64 8.60
N LEU A 50 20.44 -2.60 7.75
CA LEU A 50 20.44 -4.02 8.03
C LEU A 50 21.76 -4.67 7.59
N GLU A 51 22.27 -5.59 8.41
CA GLU A 51 23.34 -6.49 8.00
C GLU A 51 22.77 -7.60 7.10
N PRO A 52 23.38 -7.88 5.93
CA PRO A 52 22.97 -8.98 5.08
C PRO A 52 23.01 -10.32 5.83
N GLY A 53 21.89 -11.04 5.81
CA GLY A 53 21.71 -12.30 6.53
C GLY A 53 20.24 -12.73 6.56
N GLU A 54 19.95 -13.81 7.29
CA GLU A 54 18.62 -14.44 7.30
C GLU A 54 17.50 -13.46 7.68
N TYR A 55 17.75 -12.60 8.67
CA TYR A 55 16.77 -11.58 9.08
C TYR A 55 16.50 -10.57 7.96
N ALA A 56 17.55 -10.06 7.32
CA ALA A 56 17.40 -9.10 6.24
C ALA A 56 16.71 -9.72 5.01
N ASP A 57 16.99 -11.00 4.70
CA ASP A 57 16.31 -11.75 3.65
C ASP A 57 14.80 -11.84 3.93
N GLU A 58 14.43 -12.15 5.17
CA GLU A 58 13.05 -12.23 5.58
C GLU A 58 12.34 -10.87 5.47
N GLN A 59 12.97 -9.79 5.94
CA GLN A 59 12.44 -8.44 5.79
C GLN A 59 12.29 -8.01 4.33
N TYR A 60 13.26 -8.36 3.48
CA TYR A 60 13.19 -8.07 2.05
C TYR A 60 12.03 -8.81 1.38
N ARG A 61 11.78 -10.07 1.75
CA ARG A 61 10.61 -10.82 1.28
C ARG A 61 9.29 -10.20 1.74
N TYR A 62 9.19 -9.76 2.99
CA TYR A 62 7.99 -9.06 3.48
C TYR A 62 7.76 -7.75 2.73
N PHE A 63 8.83 -7.00 2.45
CA PHE A 63 8.75 -5.80 1.65
C PHE A 63 8.23 -6.08 0.22
N GLN A 64 8.75 -7.12 -0.44
CA GLN A 64 8.28 -7.51 -1.78
C GLN A 64 6.81 -7.91 -1.76
N GLN A 65 6.38 -8.67 -0.75
CA GLN A 65 4.98 -9.06 -0.56
C GLN A 65 4.06 -7.86 -0.31
N LEU A 66 4.52 -6.87 0.46
CA LEU A 66 3.81 -5.62 0.68
C LEU A 66 3.62 -4.88 -0.65
N ALA A 67 4.71 -4.69 -1.41
CA ALA A 67 4.67 -4.00 -2.69
C ALA A 67 3.71 -4.67 -3.68
N GLU A 68 3.76 -6.00 -3.79
CA GLU A 68 2.83 -6.77 -4.64
C GLU A 68 1.38 -6.69 -4.14
N SER A 69 1.17 -6.69 -2.82
CA SER A 69 -0.19 -6.60 -2.26
C SER A 69 -0.81 -5.23 -2.54
N LEU A 70 -0.02 -4.15 -2.45
CA LEU A 70 -0.48 -2.80 -2.72
C LEU A 70 -0.98 -2.61 -4.16
N THR A 71 -0.42 -3.33 -5.15
CA THR A 71 -0.90 -3.24 -6.54
C THR A 71 -2.27 -3.89 -6.75
N ARG A 72 -2.76 -4.69 -5.80
CA ARG A 72 -4.07 -5.37 -5.88
C ARG A 72 -5.22 -4.49 -5.40
N PHE A 73 -4.93 -3.38 -4.73
CA PHE A 73 -5.93 -2.41 -4.27
C PHE A 73 -5.88 -1.15 -5.11
N ASN A 74 -7.05 -0.58 -5.42
CA ASN A 74 -7.10 0.78 -5.96
C ASN A 74 -6.98 1.80 -4.83
N ALA A 75 -6.65 3.05 -5.18
CA ALA A 75 -6.47 4.12 -4.22
C ALA A 75 -7.71 4.39 -3.35
N GLU A 76 -8.92 4.28 -3.91
CA GLU A 76 -10.17 4.48 -3.19
C GLU A 76 -10.36 3.43 -2.07
N SER A 77 -10.09 2.16 -2.37
CA SER A 77 -10.17 1.07 -1.39
C SER A 77 -9.17 1.26 -0.25
N LEU A 78 -7.93 1.62 -0.57
CA LEU A 78 -6.90 1.92 0.43
C LEU A 78 -7.29 3.12 1.29
N ALA A 79 -7.81 4.18 0.67
CA ALA A 79 -8.23 5.38 1.38
C ALA A 79 -9.38 5.13 2.36
N LYS A 80 -10.36 4.28 1.99
CA LYS A 80 -11.42 3.85 2.90
C LYS A 80 -10.88 3.08 4.11
N MET A 81 -9.86 2.25 3.91
CA MET A 81 -9.22 1.52 5.01
C MET A 81 -8.44 2.45 5.93
N ILE A 82 -7.81 3.50 5.39
CA ILE A 82 -7.14 4.54 6.19
C ILE A 82 -8.16 5.29 7.05
N ASP A 83 -9.23 5.82 6.44
CA ASP A 83 -10.27 6.56 7.19
C ASP A 83 -10.86 5.69 8.31
N ALA A 84 -11.18 4.42 8.01
CA ALA A 84 -11.72 3.50 9.01
C ALA A 84 -10.74 3.23 10.15
N GLY A 85 -9.42 3.23 9.90
CA GLY A 85 -8.40 3.02 10.93
C GLY A 85 -8.19 4.21 11.87
N GLU A 86 -8.50 5.44 11.42
CA GLU A 86 -8.40 6.66 12.25
C GLU A 86 -9.63 6.85 13.17
N GLU A 87 -10.75 6.21 12.85
CA GLU A 87 -12.00 6.28 13.61
C GLU A 87 -12.13 5.19 14.70
N LEU A 88 -11.22 4.21 14.75
CA LEU A 88 -11.18 3.12 15.74
C LEU A 88 -10.50 3.55 17.06
#